data_AF-A0A3D2JQG2-F1
#
_entry.id   AF-A0A3D2JQG2-F1
#
_cell.length_a   1.000
_cell.length_b   1.000
_cell.length_c   1.000
_cell.angle_alpha   90.00
_cell.angle_beta   90.00
_cell.angle_gamma   90.00
#
_symmetry.space_group_name_H-M   'P 1'
#
loop_
_entity.id
_entity.type
_entity.pdbx_description
1 polymer ?
#
loop_
_entity_poly.entity_id
_entity_poly.type
_entity_poly.pdbx_seq_one_letter_code
_entity_poly.pdbx_strand_id
1 'polypeptide(L)' 'MTDATANTMKVKLKIKRFDPAESGGKTWWQDYEVDVHPDSTVLDSLIEVREQNDGTLALRCACRASICGSCGMKVNGS' A
#
# COMPACT_ATOMS: atom_id res chain seq x y z
N MET A 1 -11.74 24.36 -15.34
CA MET A 1 -10.44 23.66 -15.29
C MET A 1 -9.47 24.58 -14.57
N THR A 2 -9.54 24.58 -13.24
CA THR A 2 -8.59 25.30 -12.38
C THR A 2 -8.01 24.26 -11.45
N ASP A 3 -6.76 23.95 -11.74
CA ASP A 3 -5.70 23.46 -10.87
C ASP A 3 -6.04 23.66 -9.38
N ALA A 4 -6.70 22.67 -8.78
CA ALA A 4 -6.67 22.49 -7.35
C ALA A 4 -5.32 21.86 -7.09
N THR A 5 -4.34 22.68 -6.71
CA THR A 5 -3.03 22.25 -6.23
C THR A 5 -3.25 21.01 -5.38
N ALA A 6 -2.89 19.83 -5.91
CA ALA A 6 -3.21 18.57 -5.28
C ALA A 6 -2.49 18.57 -3.93
N ASN A 7 -3.23 18.86 -2.87
CA ASN A 7 -2.71 18.87 -1.52
C ASN A 7 -2.37 17.43 -1.21
N THR A 8 -1.13 17.07 -1.50
CA THR A 8 -0.58 15.73 -1.37
C THR A 8 0.54 15.79 -0.37
N MET A 9 0.69 14.72 0.38
CA MET A 9 1.77 14.52 1.31
C MET A 9 2.56 13.29 0.90
N LYS A 10 3.89 13.40 1.01
CA LYS A 10 4.78 12.28 0.77
C LYS A 10 4.82 11.38 2.00
N VAL A 11 4.50 10.12 1.83
CA VAL A 11 4.55 9.11 2.89
C VAL A 11 5.52 7.99 2.53
N LYS A 12 6.20 7.45 3.54
CA LYS A 12 7.10 6.31 3.39
C LYS A 12 6.46 5.05 3.96
N LEU A 13 6.33 4.02 3.14
CA LEU A 13 5.83 2.70 3.52
C LEU A 13 6.99 1.70 3.54
N LYS A 14 7.12 0.94 4.62
CA LYS A 14 8.06 -0.20 4.73
C LYS A 14 7.27 -1.50 4.77
N ILE A 15 7.27 -2.23 3.66
CA ILE A 15 6.39 -3.38 3.43
C ILE A 15 7.20 -4.67 3.47
N LYS A 16 6.71 -5.67 4.22
CA LYS A 16 7.28 -7.03 4.20
C LYS A 16 6.81 -7.75 2.94
N ARG A 17 7.74 -8.10 2.07
CA ARG A 17 7.48 -8.79 0.80
C ARG A 17 7.84 -10.26 0.91
N PHE A 18 7.17 -11.07 0.09
CA PHE A 18 7.42 -12.49 -0.05
C PHE A 18 7.18 -12.89 -1.50
N ASP A 19 8.12 -13.64 -2.09
CA ASP A 19 7.97 -14.24 -3.42
C ASP A 19 7.91 -15.77 -3.29
N PRO A 20 6.75 -16.41 -3.55
CA PRO A 20 6.60 -17.86 -3.52
C PRO A 20 7.19 -18.57 -4.75
N ALA A 21 7.49 -17.85 -5.85
CA ALA A 21 8.04 -18.45 -7.07
C ALA A 21 9.52 -18.82 -6.89
N GLU A 22 10.23 -18.16 -5.99
CA GLU A 22 11.61 -18.53 -5.63
C GLU A 22 11.61 -19.78 -4.72
N SER A 23 12.45 -20.76 -5.05
CA SER A 23 12.61 -21.98 -4.24
C SER A 23 13.05 -21.63 -2.83
N GLY A 24 12.22 -22.00 -1.83
CA GLY A 24 12.44 -21.66 -0.42
C GLY A 24 11.83 -20.34 0.04
N GLY A 25 11.24 -19.55 -0.86
CA GLY A 25 10.45 -18.37 -0.54
C GLY A 25 11.29 -17.20 -0.03
N LYS A 26 11.61 -16.25 -0.92
CA LYS A 26 12.40 -15.08 -0.54
C LYS A 26 11.54 -14.07 0.22
N THR A 27 12.03 -13.61 1.37
CA THR A 27 11.38 -12.56 2.17
C THR A 27 12.32 -11.36 2.32
N TRP A 28 11.79 -10.16 2.15
CA TRP A 28 12.56 -8.93 2.34
C TRP A 28 11.67 -7.79 2.84
N TRP A 29 12.29 -6.71 3.31
CA TRP A 29 11.61 -5.44 3.53
C TRP A 29 11.89 -4.53 2.36
N GLN A 30 10.85 -3.88 1.84
CA GLN A 30 10.97 -2.92 0.75
C GLN A 30 10.32 -1.60 1.16
N ASP A 31 11.04 -0.53 0.88
CA ASP A 31 10.59 0.83 1.15
C ASP A 31 9.98 1.43 -0.14
N TYR A 32 8.87 2.13 0.01
CA TYR A 32 8.22 2.90 -1.05
C TYR A 32 7.91 4.30 -0.56
N GLU A 33 8.04 5.29 -1.45
CA GLU A 33 7.59 6.65 -1.21
C GLU A 33 6.49 6.99 -2.20
N VAL A 34 5.35 7.43 -1.69
CA VAL A 34 4.17 7.76 -2.50
C VAL A 34 3.60 9.11 -2.07
N ASP A 35 2.98 9.80 -3.02
CA ASP A 35 2.30 11.07 -2.80
C ASP A 35 0.80 10.80 -2.70
N VAL A 36 0.20 11.07 -1.54
CA VAL A 36 -1.21 10.75 -1.24
C VAL A 36 -1.94 11.94 -0.67
N HIS A 37 -3.27 11.96 -0.73
CA HIS A 37 -4.05 13.01 -0.07
C HIS A 37 -3.95 12.87 1.46
N PRO A 38 -3.99 13.96 2.25
CA PRO A 38 -3.99 13.89 3.71
C PRO A 38 -5.08 12.99 4.33
N ASP A 39 -6.21 12.82 3.63
CA ASP A 39 -7.32 11.97 4.06
C ASP A 39 -7.19 10.51 3.61
N SER A 40 -6.12 10.16 2.88
CA SER A 40 -5.88 8.80 2.41
C SER A 40 -5.63 7.85 3.58
N THR A 41 -6.22 6.66 3.48
CA THR A 41 -5.97 5.56 4.42
C THR A 41 -4.68 4.83 4.07
N VAL A 42 -4.18 3.99 5.00
CA VAL A 42 -3.06 3.08 4.71
C VAL A 42 -3.37 2.16 3.53
N LEU A 43 -4.63 1.74 3.39
CA LEU A 43 -5.06 0.91 2.25
C LEU A 43 -4.93 1.67 0.93
N ASP A 44 -5.28 2.96 0.89
CA ASP A 44 -5.14 3.79 -0.30
C ASP A 44 -3.66 3.93 -0.69
N SER A 45 -2.77 4.16 0.27
CA SER A 45 -1.33 4.23 -0.01
C SER A 45 -0.76 2.90 -0.53
N LEU A 46 -1.24 1.75 -0.03
CA LEU A 46 -0.83 0.43 -0.54
C LEU A 46 -1.35 0.14 -1.95
N ILE A 47 -2.55 0.63 -2.26
CA ILE A 47 -3.10 0.57 -3.62
C ILE A 47 -2.28 1.46 -4.55
N GLU A 48 -1.94 2.68 -4.14
CA GLU A 48 -1.08 3.58 -4.92
C GLU A 48 0.25 2.91 -5.27
N VAL A 49 0.92 2.30 -4.28
CA VAL A 49 2.14 1.52 -4.54
C VAL A 49 1.89 0.44 -5.59
N ARG A 50 0.82 -0.35 -5.47
CA ARG A 50 0.55 -1.44 -6.41
C ARG A 50 0.28 -0.93 -7.83
N GLU A 51 -0.54 0.10 -7.97
CA GLU A 51 -0.98 0.56 -9.29
C GLU A 51 0.07 1.43 -9.99
N GLN A 52 0.84 2.24 -9.25
CA GLN A 52 1.74 3.24 -9.83
C GLN A 52 3.23 2.92 -9.70
N ASN A 53 3.65 2.12 -8.71
CA ASN A 53 5.06 1.87 -8.44
C ASN A 53 5.49 0.41 -8.68
N ASP A 54 4.69 -0.56 -8.22
CA ASP A 54 5.05 -1.98 -8.21
C ASP A 54 3.82 -2.89 -8.25
N GLY A 55 3.42 -3.27 -9.47
CA GLY A 55 2.30 -4.19 -9.73
C GLY A 55 2.48 -5.61 -9.15
N THR A 56 3.66 -5.95 -8.63
CA THR A 56 3.89 -7.25 -7.96
C THR A 56 3.47 -7.22 -6.49
N LEU A 57 3.10 -6.06 -5.94
CA LEU A 57 2.60 -5.96 -4.57
C LEU A 57 1.20 -6.59 -4.45
N ALA A 58 1.15 -7.82 -3.95
CA ALA A 58 -0.09 -8.52 -3.69
C ALA A 58 -0.69 -8.15 -2.32
N LEU A 59 -1.97 -7.75 -2.30
CA LEU A 59 -2.75 -7.53 -1.08
C LEU A 59 -4.22 -7.90 -1.31
N ARG A 60 -4.92 -8.30 -0.24
CA ARG A 60 -6.37 -8.55 -0.28
C ARG A 60 -7.13 -7.28 0.11
N CYS A 61 -8.17 -6.96 -0.65
CA CYS A 61 -9.04 -5.82 -0.43
C CYS A 61 -10.39 -6.09 -1.10
N ALA A 62 -11.49 -5.66 -0.50
CA ALA A 62 -12.83 -5.73 -1.09
C ALA A 62 -13.67 -4.49 -0.78
N CYS A 63 -14.22 -4.37 0.44
CA CYS A 63 -15.24 -3.34 0.74
C CYS A 63 -14.74 -1.89 0.79
N ARG A 64 -13.46 -1.67 1.13
CA ARG A 64 -12.87 -0.34 1.40
C ARG A 64 -13.62 0.54 2.43
N ALA A 65 -14.49 -0.07 3.24
CA ALA A 65 -15.37 0.62 4.19
C ALA A 65 -15.42 -0.09 5.56
N SER A 66 -14.36 -0.84 5.92
CA SER A 66 -14.19 -1.49 7.22
C SER A 66 -15.30 -2.47 7.66
N ILE A 67 -15.97 -3.14 6.71
CA ILE A 67 -17.06 -4.09 7.02
C ILE A 67 -16.68 -5.55 6.80
N CYS A 68 -15.86 -5.87 5.79
CA CYS A 68 -15.62 -7.26 5.39
C CYS A 68 -14.36 -7.90 6.00
N GLY A 69 -13.47 -7.11 6.61
CA GLY A 69 -12.21 -7.60 7.19
C GLY A 69 -11.17 -8.11 6.17
N SER A 70 -11.42 -8.07 4.86
CA SER A 70 -10.51 -8.66 3.86
C SER A 70 -9.11 -8.04 3.81
N CYS A 71 -8.96 -6.77 4.20
CA CYS A 71 -7.70 -6.04 4.24
C CYS A 71 -7.06 -6.00 5.64
N GLY A 72 -7.42 -6.92 6.54
CA GLY A 72 -6.77 -7.03 7.84
C GLY A 72 -5.27 -7.36 7.71
N MET A 73 -4.42 -6.56 8.37
CA MET A 73 -2.97 -6.72 8.37
C MET A 73 -2.35 -6.05 9.60
N LYS A 74 -1.08 -6.33 9.88
CA LYS A 74 -0.33 -5.65 10.95
C LYS A 74 0.28 -4.35 10.42
N VAL A 75 -0.02 -3.22 11.05
CA VAL A 75 0.50 -1.89 10.74
C VAL A 75 1.16 -1.32 11.99
N ASN A 76 2.43 -0.91 11.89
CA ASN A 76 3.20 -0.36 13.00
C ASN A 76 3.21 -1.26 14.27
N GLY A 77 3.15 -2.58 14.08
CA GLY A 77 3.23 -3.58 15.14
C GLY A 77 1.90 -4.08 15.69
N SER A 78 0.76 -3.49 15.30
CA SER A 78 -0.59 -3.92 15.67
C SER A 78 -1.35 -4.48 14.48
#